data_AF-A0A1C4CPK1-F1
#
_entry.id   AF-A0A1C4CPK1-F1
#
_cell.length_a   1.000
_cell.length_b   1.000
_cell.length_c   1.000
_cell.angle_alpha   90.00
_cell.angle_beta   90.00
_cell.angle_gamma   90.00
#
_symmetry.space_group_name_H-M   'P 1'
#
loop_
_entity.id
_entity.type
_entity.pdbx_description
1 polymer ?
#
loop_
_entity_poly.entity_id
_entity_poly.type
_entity_poly.pdbx_seq_one_letter_code
_entity_poly.pdbx_strand_id
1 'polypeptide(L)'
;MPAPVNKQAGFSLTEVLLSMVLMVMVVTALGGYHRALASGFASASQWRQLWRCAWQQAQPTPPPLPPGWRVQRLQTTAEGCVSIQVTVISPGGRQGQMTRLFCPLSQ
;
A
#
# COMPACT_ATOMS: atom_id res chain seq x y z
N MET A 1 26.46 1.62 -64.38
CA MET A 1 26.44 0.48 -63.45
C MET A 1 25.10 0.56 -62.70
N PRO A 2 24.14 -0.36 -62.88
CA PRO A 2 22.88 -0.27 -62.15
C PRO A 2 23.09 -0.77 -60.71
N ALA A 3 22.62 0.01 -59.73
CA ALA A 3 22.66 -0.37 -58.32
C ALA A 3 21.72 -1.55 -58.04
N PRO A 4 22.03 -2.47 -57.11
CA PRO A 4 21.13 -3.54 -56.75
C PRO A 4 19.86 -2.98 -56.10
N VAL A 5 18.71 -3.21 -56.73
CA VAL A 5 17.39 -3.01 -56.10
C VAL A 5 17.28 -3.95 -54.92
N ASN A 6 17.29 -3.38 -53.71
CA ASN A 6 17.07 -4.11 -52.48
C ASN A 6 15.60 -4.56 -52.44
N LYS A 7 15.33 -5.85 -52.67
CA LYS A 7 13.99 -6.43 -52.55
C LYS A 7 13.62 -6.45 -51.07
N GLN A 8 12.95 -5.39 -50.61
CA GLN A 8 12.30 -5.38 -49.31
C GLN A 8 11.19 -6.44 -49.33
N ALA A 9 11.47 -7.61 -48.75
CA ALA A 9 10.44 -8.59 -48.47
C ALA A 9 9.53 -7.99 -47.39
N GLY A 10 8.32 -7.60 -47.77
CA GLY A 10 7.30 -7.18 -46.81
C GLY A 10 6.97 -8.34 -45.87
N PHE A 11 6.52 -8.01 -44.66
CA PHE A 11 6.06 -9.02 -43.71
C PHE A 11 4.87 -9.80 -44.28
N SER A 12 4.90 -11.12 -44.12
CA SER A 12 3.76 -11.96 -44.48
C SER A 12 2.55 -11.63 -43.61
N LEU A 13 1.34 -11.73 -44.17
CA LEU A 13 0.09 -11.49 -43.46
C LEU A 13 -0.03 -12.38 -42.21
N THR A 14 0.39 -13.64 -42.30
CA THR A 14 0.40 -14.58 -41.18
C THR A 14 1.38 -14.18 -40.07
N GLU A 15 2.52 -13.60 -40.44
CA GLU A 15 3.55 -13.15 -39.49
C GLU A 15 3.06 -11.94 -38.71
N VAL A 16 2.47 -10.95 -39.38
CA VAL A 16 1.87 -9.77 -38.73
C VAL A 16 0.73 -10.18 -37.80
N LEU A 17 -0.14 -11.12 -38.21
CA LEU A 17 -1.20 -11.64 -37.35
C LEU A 17 -0.63 -12.32 -36.10
N LEU A 18 0.41 -13.13 -36.24
CA LEU A 18 1.07 -13.77 -35.11
C LEU A 18 1.68 -12.72 -34.17
N SER A 19 2.37 -11.70 -34.70
CA SER A 19 2.93 -10.61 -33.89
C SER A 19 1.85 -9.83 -33.15
N MET A 20 0.73 -9.51 -33.79
CA MET A 20 -0.39 -8.82 -33.15
C MET A 20 -1.01 -9.66 -32.03
N VAL A 21 -1.19 -10.96 -32.26
CA VAL A 21 -1.70 -11.88 -31.24
C VAL A 21 -0.73 -11.98 -30.05
N LEU A 22 0.58 -12.11 -30.30
CA LEU A 22 1.60 -12.11 -29.25
C LEU A 22 1.60 -10.80 -28.47
N MET A 23 1.51 -9.66 -29.16
CA MET A 23 1.44 -8.34 -28.53
C MET A 23 0.21 -8.23 -27.61
N VAL A 24 -0.97 -8.66 -28.07
CA VAL A 24 -2.20 -8.64 -27.27
C VAL A 24 -2.07 -9.52 -26.04
N MET A 25 -1.49 -10.72 -26.16
CA MET A 25 -1.27 -11.61 -25.02
C MET A 25 -0.36 -10.93 -23.96
N VAL A 26 0.76 -10.36 -24.40
CA VAL A 26 1.73 -9.72 -23.50
C VAL A 26 1.12 -8.50 -22.81
N VAL A 27 0.43 -7.62 -23.56
CA VAL A 27 -0.20 -6.42 -22.98
C VAL A 27 -1.30 -6.81 -21.99
N THR A 28 -2.08 -7.83 -22.29
CA THR A 28 -3.15 -8.30 -21.39
C THR A 28 -2.56 -8.91 -20.11
N ALA A 29 -1.54 -9.76 -20.22
CA ALA A 29 -0.87 -10.36 -19.06
C ALA A 29 -0.22 -9.28 -18.17
N LEU A 30 0.48 -8.32 -18.78
CA LEU A 30 1.12 -7.23 -18.06
C LEU A 30 0.10 -6.30 -17.40
N GLY A 31 -0.99 -5.97 -18.09
CA GLY A 31 -2.10 -5.20 -17.54
C GLY A 31 -2.75 -5.90 -16.35
N GLY A 32 -2.96 -7.21 -16.44
CA GLY A 32 -3.44 -8.03 -15.31
C GLY A 32 -2.49 -7.98 -14.11
N TYR A 33 -1.19 -8.16 -14.35
CA TYR A 33 -0.16 -8.11 -13.31
C TYR A 33 -0.08 -6.73 -12.62
N HIS A 34 -0.12 -5.64 -13.40
CA HIS A 34 -0.12 -4.29 -12.86
C HIS A 34 -1.33 -4.01 -11.98
N ARG A 35 -2.52 -4.49 -12.37
CA ARG A 35 -3.74 -4.35 -11.56
C ARG A 35 -3.62 -5.08 -10.22
N ALA A 36 -3.10 -6.32 -10.25
CA ALA A 36 -2.88 -7.09 -9.03
C ALA A 36 -1.91 -6.37 -8.09
N LEU A 37 -0.77 -5.91 -8.60
CA LEU A 37 0.20 -5.12 -7.82
C LEU A 37 -0.40 -3.84 -7.25
N ALA A 38 -1.13 -3.07 -8.06
CA ALA A 38 -1.77 -1.83 -7.61
C ALA A 38 -2.76 -2.08 -6.46
N SER A 39 -3.55 -3.15 -6.54
CA SER A 39 -4.46 -3.54 -5.45
C SER A 39 -3.72 -3.94 -4.18
N GLY A 40 -2.61 -4.67 -4.31
CA GLY A 40 -1.73 -5.04 -3.20
C GLY A 40 -1.14 -3.81 -2.51
N PHE A 41 -0.58 -2.87 -3.28
CA PHE A 41 -0.04 -1.63 -2.76
C PHE A 41 -1.09 -0.76 -2.06
N ALA A 42 -2.31 -0.69 -2.61
CA ALA A 42 -3.43 0.03 -1.99
C ALA A 42 -3.81 -0.58 -0.63
N SER A 43 -3.86 -1.91 -0.52
CA SER A 43 -4.13 -2.56 0.78
C SER A 43 -3.00 -2.32 1.79
N ALA A 44 -1.74 -2.42 1.36
CA ALA A 44 -0.58 -2.21 2.21
C ALA A 44 -0.42 -0.74 2.63
N SER A 45 -0.82 0.22 1.80
CA SER A 45 -0.81 1.63 2.16
C SER A 45 -1.86 1.96 3.23
N GLN A 46 -3.06 1.36 3.15
CA GLN A 46 -4.10 1.48 4.18
C GLN A 46 -3.60 0.97 5.54
N TRP A 47 -2.97 -0.21 5.57
CA TRP A 47 -2.40 -0.75 6.81
C TRP A 47 -1.30 0.14 7.39
N ARG A 48 -0.43 0.70 6.55
CA ARG A 48 0.60 1.65 6.99
C ARG A 48 0.01 2.95 7.53
N GLN A 49 -1.09 3.44 6.96
CA GLN A 49 -1.82 4.59 7.53
C GLN A 49 -2.40 4.26 8.91
N LEU A 50 -3.04 3.09 9.05
CA LEU A 50 -3.55 2.63 10.34
C LEU A 50 -2.46 2.54 11.40
N TRP A 51 -1.32 1.92 11.04
CA TRP A 51 -0.17 1.82 11.94
C TRP A 51 0.36 3.20 12.36
N ARG A 52 0.50 4.14 11.42
CA ARG A 52 0.95 5.51 11.72
C ARG A 52 0.00 6.23 12.67
N CYS A 53 -1.32 6.14 12.42
CA CYS A 53 -2.32 6.72 13.32
C CYS A 53 -2.28 6.07 14.70
N ALA A 54 -2.24 4.74 14.79
CA ALA A 54 -2.12 4.03 16.08
C ALA A 54 -0.87 4.45 16.84
N TRP A 55 0.27 4.56 16.16
CA TRP A 55 1.52 5.01 16.76
C TRP A 55 1.45 6.44 17.30
N GLN A 56 0.88 7.37 16.54
CA GLN A 56 0.69 8.76 16.96
C GLN A 56 -0.24 8.86 18.17
N GLN A 57 -1.31 8.06 18.19
CA GLN A 57 -2.28 8.05 19.28
C GLN A 57 -1.78 7.34 20.54
N ALA A 58 -0.80 6.44 20.38
CA ALA A 58 -0.11 5.80 21.49
C ALA A 58 0.91 6.71 22.19
N GLN A 59 1.09 7.97 21.75
CA GLN A 59 1.95 8.93 22.46
C GLN A 59 1.29 9.44 23.76
N PRO A 60 2.07 9.94 24.74
CA PRO A 60 1.53 10.50 25.98
C PRO A 60 0.58 11.67 25.70
N THR A 61 1.00 12.56 24.78
CA THR A 61 0.21 13.66 24.25
C THR A 61 -0.11 13.38 22.79
N PRO A 62 -1.27 12.76 22.48
CA PRO A 62 -1.63 12.43 21.11
C PRO A 62 -2.03 13.68 20.32
N PRO A 63 -1.75 13.74 19.00
CA PRO A 63 -2.28 14.77 18.12
C PRO A 63 -3.82 14.63 17.94
N PRO A 64 -4.51 15.69 17.46
CA PRO A 64 -5.94 15.60 17.14
C PRO A 64 -6.18 14.54 16.07
N LEU A 65 -7.27 13.78 16.22
CA LEU A 65 -7.62 12.73 15.26
C LEU A 65 -8.00 13.35 13.90
N PRO A 66 -7.57 12.73 12.79
CA PRO A 66 -8.11 13.06 11.47
C PRO A 66 -9.61 12.72 11.37
N PRO A 67 -10.38 13.40 10.51
CA PRO A 67 -11.81 13.16 10.36
C PRO A 67 -12.10 11.71 9.91
N GLY A 68 -13.14 11.11 10.51
CA GLY A 68 -13.58 9.75 10.21
C GLY A 68 -12.78 8.63 10.90
N TRP A 69 -11.70 8.94 11.60
CA TRP A 69 -10.97 7.98 12.42
C TRP A 69 -11.58 7.90 13.83
N ARG A 70 -11.72 6.70 14.37
CA ARG A 70 -12.18 6.49 15.76
C ARG A 70 -11.07 5.86 16.57
N VAL A 71 -10.87 6.35 17.79
CA VAL A 71 -9.82 5.86 18.69
C VAL A 71 -10.41 5.65 20.06
N GLN A 72 -10.12 4.49 20.65
CA GLN A 72 -10.39 4.19 22.06
C GLN A 72 -9.04 4.07 22.76
N ARG A 73 -8.82 4.94 23.76
CA ARG A 73 -7.59 4.97 24.55
C ARG A 73 -7.89 4.52 25.97
N LEU A 74 -7.17 3.51 26.42
CA LEU A 74 -7.19 3.00 27.78
C LEU A 74 -5.83 3.32 28.40
N GLN A 75 -5.83 4.00 29.53
CA GLN A 75 -4.63 4.36 30.26
C GLN A 75 -4.72 3.76 31.65
N THR A 76 -3.77 2.92 32.02
CA THR A 76 -3.67 2.41 33.38
C THR A 76 -2.67 3.27 34.14
N THR A 77 -3.16 4.08 35.09
CA THR A 77 -2.33 4.79 36.06
C THR A 77 -1.96 3.83 37.18
N ALA A 78 -0.87 3.09 37.01
CA ALA A 78 -0.14 2.53 38.15
C ALA A 78 0.95 3.54 38.52
N GLU A 79 1.15 3.81 39.81
CA GLU A 79 2.26 4.65 40.27
C GLU A 79 3.57 4.16 39.63
N GLY A 80 4.19 4.98 38.77
CA GLY A 80 5.34 4.60 37.94
C GLY A 80 5.03 4.58 36.43
N CYS A 81 5.21 3.43 35.80
CA CYS A 81 5.12 3.31 34.34
C CYS A 81 3.67 3.27 33.86
N VAL A 82 3.29 4.21 33.00
CA VAL A 82 1.93 4.32 32.45
C VAL A 82 1.82 3.42 31.22
N SER A 83 0.87 2.49 31.23
CA SER A 83 0.52 1.73 30.02
C SER A 83 -0.59 2.45 29.26
N ILE A 84 -0.33 2.74 27.98
CA ILE A 84 -1.27 3.37 27.07
C ILE A 84 -1.64 2.34 26.02
N GLN A 85 -2.85 1.82 26.11
CA GLN A 85 -3.45 0.94 25.12
C GLN A 85 -4.38 1.75 24.22
N VAL A 86 -4.20 1.61 22.92
CA VAL A 86 -4.93 2.36 21.90
C VAL A 86 -5.52 1.39 20.90
N THR A 87 -6.83 1.51 20.70
CA THR A 87 -7.54 0.80 19.65
C THR A 87 -7.99 1.82 18.62
N VAL A 88 -7.51 1.70 17.38
CA VAL A 88 -7.80 2.62 16.28
C VAL A 88 -8.65 1.91 15.24
N ILE A 89 -9.68 2.60 14.76
CA ILE A 89 -10.56 2.16 13.69
C ILE A 89 -10.43 3.17 12.54
N SER A 90 -10.01 2.68 11.39
CA SER A 90 -9.89 3.49 10.18
C SER A 90 -11.27 3.76 9.57
N PRO A 91 -11.43 4.82 8.74
CA PRO A 91 -12.67 5.11 8.03
C PRO A 91 -13.15 3.94 7.16
N GLY A 92 -12.21 3.10 6.68
CA GLY A 92 -12.51 1.89 5.92
C GLY A 92 -12.89 0.67 6.77
N GLY A 93 -13.16 0.85 8.07
CA GLY A 93 -13.62 -0.20 8.98
C GLY A 93 -12.54 -1.16 9.49
N ARG A 94 -11.26 -0.94 9.15
CA ARG A 94 -10.16 -1.75 9.69
C ARG A 94 -9.83 -1.32 11.11
N GLN A 95 -9.66 -2.27 12.01
CA GLN A 95 -9.27 -2.03 13.40
C GLN A 95 -7.84 -2.50 13.63
N GLY A 96 -7.10 -1.79 14.47
CA GLY A 96 -5.83 -2.24 15.01
C GLY A 96 -5.66 -1.78 16.45
N GLN A 97 -4.95 -2.58 17.24
CA GLN A 97 -4.70 -2.33 18.64
C GLN A 97 -3.19 -2.20 18.86
N MET A 98 -2.79 -1.25 19.68
CA MET A 98 -1.40 -1.02 20.04
C MET A 98 -1.30 -0.66 21.52
N THR A 99 -0.35 -1.26 22.23
CA THR A 99 -0.06 -0.93 23.62
C THR A 99 1.37 -0.46 23.73
N ARG A 100 1.58 0.66 24.42
CA ARG A 100 2.91 1.21 24.69
C ARG A 100 3.04 1.55 26.17
N LEU A 101 4.19 1.20 26.73
CA LEU A 101 4.57 1.53 28.09
C LEU A 101 5.40 2.82 28.08
N PHE A 102 5.07 3.75 28.97
CA PHE A 102 5.81 4.98 29.20
C PHE A 102 6.28 5.00 30.64
N CYS A 103 7.56 4.75 30.82
CA CYS A 103 8.18 4.84 32.14
C CYS A 103 8.94 6.15 32.21
N PRO A 104 8.75 6.98 33.26
CA PRO A 104 9.64 8.11 33.49
C PRO A 104 11.05 7.55 33.69
N LEU A 105 12.03 8.10 32.98
CA LEU A 105 13.43 7.85 33.30
C LEU A 105 13.65 8.39 34.71
N SER A 106 14.04 7.52 35.64
CA SER A 106 14.42 7.90 37.00
C SER A 106 15.40 9.06 36.93
N GLN A 107 14.96 10.24 37.41
CA GLN A 107 15.78 11.43 37.51
C GLN A 107 16.69 11.32 38.73
#